data_AF-A0A9P6NB16-F1
#
_entry.id   AF-A0A9P6NB16-F1
#
_cell.length_a   1.000
_cell.length_b   1.000
_cell.length_c   1.000
_cell.angle_alpha   90.00
_cell.angle_beta   90.00
_cell.angle_gamma   90.00
#
_symmetry.space_group_name_H-M   'P 1'
#
loop_
_entity.id
_entity.type
_entity.pdbx_description
1 polymer ?
#
loop_
_entity_poly.entity_id
_entity_poly.type
_entity_poly.pdbx_seq_one_letter_code
_entity_poly.pdbx_strand_id
1 'polypeptide(L)'
;MSNELSNSSFMTVAPAVLIPAPPPSTSPPAKPGKTSWVWRYFTVEIVDGKKTHICQAPSSDVTKPGICKAKLTPDKTASTKSLSRHLDRRHGITANKPPVDGTSMIPIPSTSTSTISVAKPLVLPKPLRASRTRKLNRESLKEALFDFVLQHELPLTTVEHPTFMHLLEVCNPEAKNLAIKSDNLTEMIGHKYRAAQDALKVEFANLKSKVSISMNVWDLKNDFLVLEISAHWIRSDWKAIDATLSITKLEAIHTEVTLIMHSRTLI
;
A
#
# COMPACT_ATOMS: atom_id res chain seq x y z
N MET A 1 -53.42 -39.26 -6.76
CA MET A 1 -54.41 -38.40 -6.08
C MET A 1 -53.77 -38.06 -4.73
N SER A 2 -53.28 -36.86 -4.46
CA SER A 2 -53.66 -35.55 -4.95
C SER A 2 -52.44 -34.60 -4.95
N ASN A 3 -52.42 -33.75 -5.97
CA ASN A 3 -51.53 -32.60 -6.12
C ASN A 3 -51.90 -31.52 -5.10
N GLU A 4 -50.90 -30.81 -4.60
CA GLU A 4 -51.03 -29.42 -4.14
C GLU A 4 -49.83 -28.63 -4.66
N LEU A 5 -50.10 -27.90 -5.75
CA LEU A 5 -49.28 -26.82 -6.27
C LEU A 5 -49.57 -25.58 -5.43
N SER A 6 -48.56 -24.84 -4.98
CA SER A 6 -48.77 -23.46 -4.55
C SER A 6 -47.62 -22.54 -4.95
N ASN A 7 -47.92 -21.81 -6.01
CA ASN A 7 -47.53 -20.45 -6.37
C ASN A 7 -46.06 -20.01 -6.38
N SER A 8 -45.60 -19.86 -7.63
CA SER A 8 -44.61 -18.87 -8.04
C SER A 8 -45.03 -17.44 -7.67
N SER A 9 -44.12 -16.68 -7.08
CA SER A 9 -44.17 -15.22 -7.10
C SER A 9 -42.89 -14.71 -7.76
N PHE A 10 -42.95 -14.53 -9.07
CA PHE A 10 -41.98 -13.75 -9.82
C PHE A 10 -42.11 -12.29 -9.38
N MET A 11 -41.13 -11.78 -8.64
CA MET A 11 -40.99 -10.33 -8.46
C MET A 11 -40.19 -9.74 -9.61
N THR A 12 -40.92 -8.90 -10.34
CA THR A 12 -40.56 -8.04 -11.45
C THR A 12 -39.28 -7.23 -11.18
N VAL A 13 -38.32 -7.35 -12.09
CA VAL A 13 -37.15 -6.46 -12.18
C VAL A 13 -37.63 -5.07 -12.64
N ALA A 14 -37.46 -4.06 -11.79
CA ALA A 14 -37.67 -2.66 -12.17
C ALA A 14 -36.49 -2.15 -13.03
N PRO A 15 -36.74 -1.28 -14.04
CA PRO A 15 -35.71 -0.80 -14.95
C PRO A 15 -34.83 0.30 -14.33
N ALA A 16 -33.65 0.44 -14.92
CA ALA A 16 -32.50 1.23 -14.48
C ALA A 16 -32.75 2.72 -14.21
N VAL A 17 -32.02 3.26 -13.22
CA VAL A 17 -31.58 4.66 -13.24
C VAL A 17 -30.05 4.65 -13.39
N LEU A 18 -29.59 4.92 -14.61
CA LEU A 18 -28.20 5.25 -14.91
C LEU A 18 -27.86 6.57 -14.21
N ILE A 19 -27.16 6.50 -13.08
CA ILE A 19 -26.55 7.67 -12.46
C ILE A 19 -25.27 7.99 -13.27
N PRO A 20 -25.09 9.23 -13.76
CA PRO A 20 -23.88 9.62 -14.49
C PRO A 20 -22.66 9.47 -13.58
N ALA A 21 -21.60 8.89 -14.10
CA ALA A 21 -20.31 8.82 -13.41
C ALA A 21 -19.87 10.25 -12.98
N PRO A 22 -19.34 10.43 -11.76
CA PRO A 22 -18.76 11.71 -11.37
C PRO A 22 -17.58 12.02 -12.31
N PRO A 23 -17.41 13.30 -12.73
CA PRO A 23 -16.31 13.66 -13.62
C PRO A 23 -14.96 13.35 -12.97
N PRO A 24 -13.96 12.93 -13.75
CA PRO A 24 -12.63 12.63 -13.22
C PRO A 24 -12.08 13.88 -12.52
N SER A 25 -11.62 13.68 -11.28
CA SER A 25 -10.92 14.68 -10.46
C SER A 25 -9.76 15.28 -11.28
N THR A 26 -10.04 16.43 -11.88
CA THR A 26 -9.16 17.01 -12.88
C THR A 26 -8.09 17.79 -12.13
N SER A 27 -6.98 17.12 -11.81
CA SER A 27 -5.74 17.85 -11.53
C SER A 27 -5.47 18.80 -12.70
N PRO A 28 -5.15 20.10 -12.49
CA PRO A 28 -5.01 21.03 -13.60
C PRO A 28 -3.92 20.54 -14.57
N PRO A 29 -4.23 20.44 -15.87
CA PRO A 29 -3.26 19.98 -16.86
C PRO A 29 -2.05 20.93 -16.89
N ALA A 30 -0.86 20.37 -17.02
CA ALA A 30 0.34 21.15 -17.26
C ALA A 30 0.16 21.94 -18.56
N LYS A 31 0.43 23.26 -18.52
CA LYS A 31 0.28 24.13 -19.70
C LYS A 31 1.23 23.66 -20.82
N PRO A 32 0.76 23.56 -22.08
CA PRO A 32 1.57 23.06 -23.20
C PRO A 32 2.82 23.93 -23.39
N GLY A 33 3.98 23.28 -23.60
CA GLY A 33 5.26 23.93 -23.84
C GLY A 33 6.20 24.09 -22.63
N LYS A 34 5.80 23.67 -21.42
CA LYS A 34 6.67 23.70 -20.24
C LYS A 34 6.63 22.39 -19.45
N THR A 35 7.78 21.72 -19.33
CA THR A 35 7.89 20.34 -18.82
C THR A 35 8.04 20.21 -17.30
N SER A 36 8.36 21.30 -16.59
CA SER A 36 8.64 21.25 -15.15
C SER A 36 7.37 21.37 -14.29
N TRP A 37 7.24 20.53 -13.26
CA TRP A 37 6.08 20.48 -12.34
C TRP A 37 5.74 21.82 -11.68
N VAL A 38 6.73 22.69 -11.50
CA VAL A 38 6.55 24.00 -10.85
C VAL A 38 5.54 24.88 -11.59
N TRP A 39 5.38 24.71 -12.90
CA TRP A 39 4.50 25.55 -13.73
C TRP A 39 3.01 25.42 -13.39
N ARG A 40 2.63 24.45 -12.57
CA ARG A 40 1.29 24.37 -11.96
C ARG A 40 0.99 25.52 -11.00
N TYR A 41 2.04 26.15 -10.44
CA TYR A 41 1.93 27.19 -9.42
C TYR A 41 2.40 28.57 -9.90
N PHE A 42 2.72 28.73 -11.18
CA PHE A 42 3.25 29.99 -11.70
C PHE A 42 2.56 30.43 -12.98
N THR A 43 2.23 31.71 -13.06
CA THR A 43 1.88 32.42 -14.30
C THR A 43 3.05 33.28 -14.77
N VAL A 44 3.06 33.59 -16.07
CA VAL A 44 4.03 34.53 -16.64
C VAL A 44 3.29 35.80 -17.00
N GLU A 45 3.77 36.93 -16.49
CA GLU A 45 3.27 38.25 -16.84
C GLU A 45 4.42 39.09 -17.38
N ILE A 46 4.10 40.05 -18.26
CA ILE A 46 5.07 41.02 -18.76
C ILE A 46 4.88 42.29 -17.93
N VAL A 47 5.85 42.57 -17.08
CA VAL A 47 5.89 43.79 -16.27
C VAL A 47 7.10 44.57 -16.75
N ASP A 48 6.90 45.82 -17.18
CA ASP A 48 7.95 46.70 -17.69
C ASP A 48 8.78 46.07 -18.84
N GLY A 49 8.10 45.42 -19.78
CA GLY A 49 8.73 44.75 -20.92
C GLY A 49 9.53 43.48 -20.58
N LYS A 50 9.58 43.08 -19.30
CA LYS A 50 10.30 41.90 -18.84
C LYS A 50 9.33 40.79 -18.43
N LYS A 51 9.57 39.58 -18.94
CA LYS A 51 8.84 38.38 -18.49
C LYS A 51 9.13 38.18 -17.00
N THR A 52 8.09 38.07 -16.18
CA THR A 52 8.18 37.84 -14.74
C THR A 52 7.28 36.65 -14.38
N HIS A 53 7.72 35.81 -13.45
CA HIS A 53 6.97 34.64 -12.98
C HIS A 53 6.24 34.98 -11.68
N ILE A 54 4.93 34.79 -11.62
CA ILE A 54 4.11 35.12 -10.45
C ILE A 54 3.63 33.84 -9.79
N CYS A 55 3.91 33.69 -8.49
CA CYS A 55 3.47 32.53 -7.71
C CYS A 55 1.98 32.60 -7.37
N GLN A 56 1.28 31.48 -7.58
CA GLN A 56 -0.15 31.30 -7.30
C GLN A 56 -0.41 30.29 -6.16
N ALA A 57 0.63 29.83 -5.46
CA ALA A 57 0.46 28.90 -4.35
C ALA A 57 -0.28 29.55 -3.17
N PRO A 58 -1.09 28.79 -2.41
CA PRO A 58 -1.68 29.27 -1.15
C PRO A 58 -0.59 29.79 -0.23
N SER A 59 -0.84 30.92 0.42
CA SER A 59 0.04 31.47 1.43
C SER A 59 0.13 30.52 2.62
N SER A 60 1.35 30.22 3.04
CA SER A 60 1.65 29.48 4.28
C SER A 60 1.56 30.36 5.53
N ASP A 61 1.35 31.66 5.37
CA ASP A 61 1.23 32.64 6.46
C ASP A 61 -0.22 32.70 6.97
N VAL A 62 -0.43 32.21 8.19
CA VAL A 62 -1.74 32.21 8.88
C VAL A 62 -2.30 33.62 9.04
N THR A 63 -1.45 34.65 9.03
CA THR A 63 -1.85 36.06 9.16
C THR A 63 -2.34 36.69 7.85
N LYS A 64 -2.14 36.01 6.71
CA LYS A 64 -2.55 36.47 5.36
C LYS A 64 -3.16 35.31 4.58
N PRO A 65 -4.42 34.94 4.85
CA PRO A 65 -5.12 33.95 4.06
C PRO A 65 -5.29 34.46 2.62
N GLY A 66 -4.71 33.77 1.65
CA GLY A 66 -4.72 34.19 0.24
C GLY A 66 -3.64 33.50 -0.61
N ILE A 67 -3.47 33.92 -1.86
CA ILE A 67 -2.42 33.43 -2.77
C ILE A 67 -1.12 34.25 -2.64
N CYS A 68 0.03 33.60 -2.79
CA CYS A 68 1.36 34.17 -2.52
C CYS A 68 1.72 35.42 -3.35
N LYS A 69 1.39 35.45 -4.65
CA LYS A 69 1.66 36.54 -5.61
C LYS A 69 3.12 37.02 -5.69
N ALA A 70 4.09 36.27 -5.16
CA ALA A 70 5.50 36.62 -5.24
C ALA A 70 5.99 36.67 -6.69
N LYS A 71 6.71 37.73 -7.04
CA LYS A 71 7.29 37.95 -8.38
C LYS A 71 8.73 37.43 -8.41
N LEU A 72 9.04 36.54 -9.35
CA LEU A 72 10.37 36.01 -9.60
C LEU A 72 10.81 36.36 -11.01
N THR A 73 12.03 36.89 -11.13
CA THR A 73 12.65 37.13 -12.43
C THR A 73 13.11 35.81 -13.07
N PRO A 74 12.95 35.64 -14.39
CA PRO A 74 13.45 34.47 -15.10
C PRO A 74 14.96 34.35 -14.95
N ASP A 75 15.43 33.12 -14.76
CA ASP A 75 16.85 32.83 -14.81
C ASP A 75 17.36 32.94 -16.27
N LYS A 76 18.56 33.50 -16.46
CA LYS A 76 19.23 33.59 -17.76
C LYS A 76 19.44 32.21 -18.40
N THR A 77 19.49 31.15 -17.58
CA THR A 77 19.72 29.76 -17.99
C THR A 77 18.44 28.99 -18.36
N ALA A 78 17.28 29.65 -18.38
CA ALA A 78 15.97 29.02 -18.54
C ALA A 78 15.66 27.90 -17.52
N SER A 79 16.42 27.85 -16.41
CA SER A 79 16.26 26.85 -15.36
C SER A 79 15.07 27.17 -14.45
N THR A 80 14.36 26.13 -13.98
CA THR A 80 13.24 26.28 -13.02
C THR A 80 13.66 26.15 -11.56
N LYS A 81 14.97 26.13 -11.27
CA LYS A 81 15.52 25.96 -9.90
C LYS A 81 15.12 27.07 -8.94
N SER A 82 15.01 28.31 -9.41
CA SER A 82 14.56 29.45 -8.59
C SER A 82 13.10 29.31 -8.17
N LEU A 83 12.23 28.84 -9.09
CA LEU A 83 10.82 28.58 -8.84
C LEU A 83 10.63 27.42 -7.87
N SER A 84 11.35 26.30 -8.07
CA SER A 84 11.27 25.16 -7.16
C SER A 84 11.78 25.49 -5.76
N ARG A 85 12.87 26.27 -5.66
CA ARG A 85 13.42 26.73 -4.37
C ARG A 85 12.46 27.69 -3.64
N HIS A 86 11.72 28.51 -4.37
CA HIS A 86 10.68 29.36 -3.78
C HIS A 86 9.54 28.52 -3.20
N LEU A 87 9.03 27.55 -3.95
CA LEU A 87 7.94 26.66 -3.50
C LEU A 87 8.34 25.86 -2.26
N ASP A 88 9.57 25.36 -2.21
CA ASP A 88 10.10 24.65 -1.04
C ASP A 88 10.22 25.57 0.19
N ARG A 89 10.90 26.71 0.04
CA ARG A 89 11.18 27.61 1.18
C ARG A 89 9.98 28.36 1.71
N ARG A 90 9.05 28.76 0.83
CA ARG A 90 7.88 29.55 1.22
C ARG A 90 6.66 28.70 1.51
N HIS A 91 6.49 27.58 0.81
CA HIS A 91 5.23 26.81 0.85
C HIS A 91 5.44 25.34 1.26
N GLY A 92 6.67 24.87 1.42
CA GLY A 92 6.96 23.46 1.70
C GLY A 92 6.54 22.51 0.57
N ILE A 93 6.30 23.05 -0.63
CA ILE A 93 5.86 22.29 -1.81
C ILE A 93 7.10 21.79 -2.54
N THR A 94 7.28 20.47 -2.58
CA THR A 94 8.35 19.79 -3.31
C THR A 94 7.76 18.80 -4.31
N ALA A 95 8.54 18.38 -5.30
CA ALA A 95 8.09 17.50 -6.39
C ALA A 95 7.48 16.15 -5.93
N ASN A 96 7.71 15.76 -4.66
CA ASN A 96 7.34 14.46 -4.10
C ASN A 96 6.34 14.54 -2.94
N LYS A 97 5.68 15.67 -2.71
CA LYS A 97 4.66 15.80 -1.66
C LYS A 97 3.28 15.99 -2.30
N PRO A 98 2.27 15.14 -2.02
CA PRO A 98 0.90 15.43 -2.43
C PRO A 98 0.42 16.72 -1.73
N PRO A 99 -0.46 17.53 -2.36
CA PRO A 99 -1.01 18.72 -1.73
C PRO A 99 -1.69 18.34 -0.41
N VAL A 100 -1.34 19.03 0.67
CA VAL A 100 -2.09 18.95 1.91
C VAL A 100 -3.30 19.85 1.74
N ASP A 101 -4.42 19.27 1.30
CA ASP A 101 -5.70 19.96 1.29
C ASP A 101 -6.19 20.07 2.74
N GLY A 102 -5.94 21.25 3.31
CA GLY A 102 -6.52 21.65 4.58
C GLY A 102 -8.01 21.92 4.40
N THR A 103 -8.85 20.89 4.50
CA THR A 103 -10.25 21.04 4.94
C THR A 103 -10.69 19.75 5.59
N SER A 104 -10.71 19.76 6.92
CA SER A 104 -11.42 18.79 7.73
C SER A 104 -12.90 18.80 7.34
N MET A 105 -13.43 17.71 6.81
CA MET A 105 -14.78 17.24 7.12
C MET A 105 -14.88 15.71 6.99
N ILE A 106 -15.54 15.16 8.00
CA ILE A 106 -15.80 13.78 8.41
C ILE A 106 -16.36 12.90 7.27
N PRO A 107 -15.98 11.60 7.16
CA PRO A 107 -16.77 10.61 6.43
C PRO A 107 -17.59 9.71 7.37
N ILE A 108 -18.88 9.63 7.04
CA ILE A 108 -19.90 8.67 7.50
C ILE A 108 -19.48 7.25 7.08
N PRO A 109 -19.70 6.19 7.90
CA PRO A 109 -19.27 4.83 7.54
C PRO A 109 -20.17 4.27 6.44
N SER A 110 -19.61 4.06 5.25
CA SER A 110 -20.20 3.19 4.23
C SER A 110 -19.47 1.86 4.22
N THR A 111 -20.27 0.82 4.40
CA THR A 111 -19.94 -0.59 4.45
C THR A 111 -19.07 -1.00 3.27
N SER A 112 -17.80 -1.34 3.54
CA SER A 112 -16.99 -2.12 2.61
C SER A 112 -16.00 -2.96 3.41
N THR A 113 -16.23 -4.27 3.36
CA THR A 113 -15.35 -5.38 3.74
C THR A 113 -13.88 -4.99 3.57
N SER A 114 -13.16 -4.90 4.68
CA SER A 114 -11.73 -4.62 4.70
C SER A 114 -11.06 -5.68 5.55
N THR A 115 -10.60 -6.75 4.89
CA THR A 115 -9.50 -7.56 5.39
C THR A 115 -8.23 -6.72 5.22
N ILE A 116 -7.62 -6.31 6.33
CA ILE A 116 -6.32 -5.63 6.31
C ILE A 116 -5.39 -6.40 7.21
N SER A 117 -4.65 -7.32 6.59
CA SER A 117 -3.46 -7.95 7.14
C SER A 117 -2.54 -6.93 7.80
N VAL A 118 -2.01 -7.25 8.98
CA VAL A 118 -0.89 -6.54 9.61
C VAL A 118 0.38 -6.71 8.78
N ALA A 119 0.44 -6.02 7.66
CA ALA A 119 1.67 -5.59 7.05
C ALA A 119 1.65 -4.07 7.06
N LYS A 120 2.71 -3.44 7.59
CA LYS A 120 3.03 -2.05 7.23
C LYS A 120 2.82 -1.93 5.71
N PRO A 121 2.16 -0.89 5.18
CA PRO A 121 2.18 -0.67 3.74
C PRO A 121 3.66 -0.61 3.34
N LEU A 122 4.11 -1.62 2.61
CA LEU A 122 5.45 -1.70 2.07
C LEU A 122 5.51 -0.58 1.04
N VAL A 123 6.00 0.58 1.50
CA VAL A 123 6.34 1.69 0.63
C VAL A 123 7.31 1.12 -0.39
N LEU A 124 6.87 0.98 -1.64
CA LEU A 124 7.73 0.69 -2.77
C LEU A 124 8.95 1.61 -2.64
N PRO A 125 10.18 1.08 -2.55
CA PRO A 125 11.35 1.93 -2.50
C PRO A 125 11.28 2.89 -3.68
N LYS A 126 11.29 4.19 -3.36
CA LYS A 126 11.47 5.27 -4.33
C LYS A 126 12.51 4.79 -5.35
N PRO A 127 12.29 4.89 -6.68
CA PRO A 127 13.22 4.34 -7.65
C PRO A 127 14.60 4.86 -7.29
N LEU A 128 15.48 3.95 -6.82
CA LEU A 128 16.83 4.31 -6.45
C LEU A 128 17.41 4.89 -7.72
N ARG A 129 17.66 6.21 -7.71
CA ARG A 129 18.55 6.82 -8.69
C ARG A 129 19.75 5.89 -8.75
N ALA A 130 20.02 5.33 -9.92
CA ALA A 130 21.13 4.44 -10.16
C ALA A 130 22.43 5.16 -9.77
N SER A 131 22.80 5.02 -8.49
CA SER A 131 24.15 5.26 -8.04
C SER A 131 24.93 4.16 -8.71
N ARG A 132 25.66 4.51 -9.76
CA ARG A 132 26.70 3.63 -10.32
C ARG A 132 27.53 3.18 -9.11
N THR A 133 27.69 1.85 -8.97
CA THR A 133 28.48 1.12 -7.98
C THR A 133 27.83 0.70 -6.64
N ARG A 134 26.55 0.30 -6.58
CA ARG A 134 26.19 -0.70 -5.56
C ARG A 134 26.72 -2.07 -6.02
N LYS A 135 27.85 -2.48 -5.44
CA LYS A 135 28.37 -3.85 -5.58
C LYS A 135 27.27 -4.82 -5.13
N LEU A 136 26.97 -5.81 -5.97
CA LEU A 136 26.01 -6.85 -5.61
C LEU A 136 26.54 -7.58 -4.37
N ASN A 137 25.73 -7.67 -3.33
CA ASN A 137 26.06 -8.42 -2.12
C ASN A 137 25.00 -9.47 -1.86
N ARG A 138 25.42 -10.59 -1.26
CA ARG A 138 24.58 -11.78 -1.03
C ARG A 138 23.32 -11.44 -0.25
N GLU A 139 23.47 -10.67 0.82
CA GLU A 139 22.38 -10.29 1.73
C GLU A 139 21.31 -9.46 1.02
N SER A 140 21.72 -8.45 0.25
CA SER A 140 20.80 -7.60 -0.53
C SER A 140 20.09 -8.36 -1.63
N LEU A 141 20.77 -9.31 -2.28
CA LEU A 141 20.15 -10.19 -3.26
C LEU A 141 19.13 -11.11 -2.58
N LYS A 142 19.48 -11.68 -1.42
CA LYS A 142 18.59 -12.54 -0.62
C LYS A 142 17.33 -11.78 -0.18
N GLU A 143 17.48 -10.56 0.32
CA GLU A 143 16.35 -9.70 0.71
C GLU A 143 15.46 -9.35 -0.49
N ALA A 144 16.05 -8.96 -1.62
CA ALA A 144 15.30 -8.64 -2.82
C ALA A 144 14.54 -9.85 -3.37
N LEU A 145 15.16 -11.03 -3.37
CA LEU A 145 14.52 -12.28 -3.80
C LEU A 145 13.40 -12.70 -2.86
N PHE A 146 13.59 -12.52 -1.55
CA PHE A 146 12.55 -12.77 -0.57
C PHE A 146 11.34 -11.88 -0.77
N ASP A 147 11.55 -10.57 -0.93
CA ASP A 147 10.48 -9.61 -1.17
C ASP A 147 9.76 -9.95 -2.49
N PHE A 148 10.51 -10.30 -3.54
CA PHE A 148 9.95 -10.72 -4.82
C PHE A 148 9.07 -11.98 -4.68
N VAL A 149 9.59 -13.02 -4.04
CA VAL A 149 8.87 -14.30 -3.86
C VAL A 149 7.62 -14.11 -3.01
N LEU A 150 7.70 -13.34 -1.92
CA LEU A 150 6.54 -13.11 -1.06
C LEU A 150 5.49 -12.18 -1.68
N GLN A 151 5.90 -11.09 -2.34
CA GLN A 151 4.95 -10.14 -2.93
C GLN A 151 4.18 -10.74 -4.11
N HIS A 152 4.76 -11.73 -4.78
CA HIS A 152 4.14 -12.40 -5.92
C HIS A 152 3.69 -13.82 -5.60
N GLU A 153 3.69 -14.21 -4.32
CA GLU A 153 3.23 -15.52 -3.83
C GLU A 153 3.85 -16.71 -4.62
N LEU A 154 5.12 -16.58 -4.97
CA LEU A 154 5.82 -17.57 -5.78
C LEU A 154 6.30 -18.75 -4.92
N PRO A 155 6.44 -19.95 -5.48
CA PRO A 155 7.14 -21.04 -4.82
C PRO A 155 8.55 -20.62 -4.41
N LEU A 156 9.01 -21.00 -3.21
CA LEU A 156 10.38 -20.69 -2.77
C LEU A 156 11.44 -21.28 -3.69
N THR A 157 11.13 -22.38 -4.37
CA THR A 157 11.99 -23.04 -5.36
C THR A 157 12.21 -22.21 -6.63
N THR A 158 11.42 -21.15 -6.86
CA THR A 158 11.60 -20.24 -8.00
C THR A 158 13.01 -19.67 -8.05
N VAL A 159 13.64 -19.39 -6.92
CA VAL A 159 15.01 -18.84 -6.88
C VAL A 159 16.09 -19.83 -7.31
N GLU A 160 15.76 -21.12 -7.37
CA GLU A 160 16.65 -22.18 -7.83
C GLU A 160 16.36 -22.62 -9.28
N HIS A 161 15.25 -22.14 -9.85
CA HIS A 161 14.83 -22.56 -11.18
C HIS A 161 15.87 -22.17 -12.24
N PRO A 162 16.34 -23.10 -13.10
CA PRO A 162 17.45 -22.84 -14.03
C PRO A 162 17.24 -21.62 -14.94
N THR A 163 16.04 -21.43 -15.47
CA THR A 163 15.71 -20.27 -16.32
C THR A 163 15.73 -18.96 -15.55
N PHE A 164 15.34 -18.99 -14.27
CA PHE A 164 15.38 -17.81 -13.41
C PHE A 164 16.83 -17.46 -13.05
N MET A 165 17.64 -18.46 -12.73
CA MET A 165 19.08 -18.28 -12.49
C MET A 165 19.82 -17.75 -13.73
N HIS A 166 19.47 -18.25 -14.91
CA HIS A 166 20.01 -17.75 -16.17
C HIS A 166 19.60 -16.28 -16.41
N LEU A 167 18.35 -15.90 -16.12
CA LEU A 167 17.91 -14.50 -16.20
C LEU A 167 18.74 -13.60 -15.28
N LEU A 168 18.98 -14.03 -14.03
CA LEU A 168 19.83 -13.28 -13.09
C LEU A 168 21.26 -13.15 -13.59
N GLU A 169 21.82 -14.21 -14.18
CA GLU A 169 23.17 -14.22 -14.76
C GLU A 169 23.31 -13.24 -15.93
N VAL A 170 22.30 -13.18 -16.82
CA VAL A 170 22.26 -12.19 -17.92
C VAL A 170 22.17 -10.76 -17.39
N CYS A 171 21.45 -10.53 -16.30
CA CYS A 171 21.37 -9.20 -15.67
C CYS A 171 22.66 -8.81 -14.94
N ASN A 172 23.31 -9.76 -14.26
CA ASN A 172 24.58 -9.56 -13.59
C ASN A 172 25.33 -10.91 -13.42
N PRO A 173 26.49 -11.11 -14.08
CA PRO A 173 27.26 -12.34 -13.97
C PRO A 173 27.70 -12.69 -12.53
N GLU A 174 27.87 -11.70 -11.65
CA GLU A 174 28.23 -11.94 -10.24
C GLU A 174 27.10 -12.65 -9.46
N ALA A 175 25.84 -12.56 -9.91
CA ALA A 175 24.70 -13.17 -9.23
C ALA A 175 24.80 -14.69 -9.13
N LYS A 176 25.42 -15.34 -10.12
CA LYS A 176 25.66 -16.79 -10.13
C LYS A 176 26.45 -17.26 -8.91
N ASN A 177 27.43 -16.45 -8.47
CA ASN A 177 28.31 -16.78 -7.34
C ASN A 177 27.62 -16.56 -5.98
N LEU A 178 26.45 -15.91 -5.95
CA LEU A 178 25.73 -15.59 -4.73
C LEU A 178 24.59 -16.57 -4.42
N ALA A 179 24.56 -17.72 -5.08
CA ALA A 179 23.55 -18.78 -5.00
C ALA A 179 22.66 -18.72 -3.73
N ILE A 180 21.45 -18.22 -3.91
CA ILE A 180 20.41 -18.20 -2.87
C ILE A 180 19.53 -19.42 -3.08
N LYS A 181 19.47 -20.28 -2.07
CA LYS A 181 18.60 -21.45 -2.05
C LYS A 181 17.27 -21.12 -1.40
N SER A 182 16.26 -21.91 -1.72
CA SER A 182 14.95 -21.94 -1.09
C SER A 182 15.07 -22.08 0.44
N ASP A 183 15.98 -22.92 0.95
CA ASP A 183 16.26 -23.05 2.39
C ASP A 183 16.64 -21.73 3.06
N ASN A 184 17.43 -20.88 2.38
CA ASN A 184 17.80 -19.57 2.92
C ASN A 184 16.58 -18.65 3.06
N LEU A 185 15.61 -18.78 2.15
CA LEU A 185 14.36 -18.03 2.21
C LEU A 185 13.46 -18.58 3.31
N THR A 186 13.35 -19.91 3.42
CA THR A 186 12.61 -20.59 4.50
C THR A 186 13.10 -20.16 5.88
N GLU A 187 14.41 -20.13 6.10
CA GLU A 187 15.01 -19.63 7.33
C GLU A 187 14.64 -18.17 7.58
N MET A 188 14.71 -17.32 6.56
CA MET A 188 14.39 -15.91 6.67
C MET A 188 12.90 -15.66 6.94
N ILE A 189 12.00 -16.46 6.37
CA ILE A 189 10.57 -16.47 6.70
C ILE A 189 10.41 -16.80 8.18
N GLY A 190 11.05 -17.88 8.65
CA GLY A 190 10.98 -18.29 10.06
C GLY A 190 11.46 -17.20 11.02
N HIS A 191 12.56 -16.51 10.69
CA HIS A 191 13.06 -15.38 11.49
C HIS A 191 12.09 -14.20 11.52
N LYS A 192 11.57 -13.77 10.36
CA LYS A 192 10.62 -12.66 10.28
C LYS A 192 9.29 -12.99 10.94
N TYR A 193 8.83 -14.24 10.83
CA TYR A 193 7.66 -14.75 11.51
C TYR A 193 7.81 -14.66 13.04
N ARG A 194 8.89 -15.20 13.60
CA ARG A 194 9.17 -15.11 15.05
C ARG A 194 9.26 -13.67 15.53
N ALA A 195 9.97 -12.81 14.79
CA ALA A 195 10.07 -11.39 15.12
C ALA A 195 8.71 -10.69 15.11
N ALA A 196 7.83 -11.04 14.16
CA ALA A 196 6.46 -10.53 14.12
C ALA A 196 5.61 -11.04 15.30
N GLN A 197 5.74 -12.32 15.67
CA GLN A 197 5.08 -12.88 16.85
C GLN A 197 5.52 -12.17 18.14
N ASP A 198 6.82 -11.94 18.32
CA ASP A 198 7.32 -11.25 19.52
C ASP A 198 6.87 -9.78 19.55
N ALA A 199 6.81 -9.11 18.40
CA ALA A 199 6.24 -7.77 18.31
C ALA A 199 4.75 -7.75 18.68
N LEU A 200 3.97 -8.74 18.24
CA LEU A 200 2.55 -8.87 18.60
C LEU A 200 2.36 -9.14 20.09
N LYS A 201 3.19 -9.98 20.72
CA LYS A 201 3.15 -10.22 22.17
C LYS A 201 3.38 -8.93 22.95
N VAL A 202 4.40 -8.15 22.56
CA VAL A 202 4.69 -6.85 23.19
C VAL A 202 3.53 -5.88 22.98
N GLU A 203 2.91 -5.88 21.79
CA GLU A 203 1.75 -5.04 21.52
C GLU A 203 0.55 -5.41 22.39
N PHE A 204 0.20 -6.70 22.48
CA PHE A 204 -0.90 -7.18 23.31
C PHE A 204 -0.68 -6.94 24.81
N ALA A 205 0.55 -7.07 25.30
CA ALA A 205 0.88 -6.78 26.69
C ALA A 205 0.64 -5.30 27.07
N ASN A 206 0.70 -4.39 26.09
CA ASN A 206 0.53 -2.95 26.29
C ASN A 206 -0.81 -2.42 25.75
N LEU A 207 -1.71 -3.31 25.33
CA LEU A 207 -2.93 -2.92 24.65
C LEU A 207 -3.95 -2.35 25.64
N LYS A 208 -4.49 -1.17 25.32
CA LYS A 208 -5.55 -0.51 26.13
C LYS A 208 -6.95 -0.81 25.63
N SER A 209 -7.09 -1.21 24.37
CA SER A 209 -8.38 -1.57 23.78
C SER A 209 -8.76 -3.02 24.12
N LYS A 210 -10.02 -3.36 23.86
CA LYS A 210 -10.44 -4.76 23.78
C LYS A 210 -9.91 -5.41 22.49
N VAL A 211 -9.79 -6.73 22.51
CA VAL A 211 -9.48 -7.57 21.35
C VAL A 211 -10.74 -8.39 21.04
N SER A 212 -11.10 -8.44 19.76
CA SER A 212 -12.12 -9.35 19.25
C SER A 212 -11.44 -10.48 18.48
N ILE A 213 -11.86 -11.73 18.69
CA ILE A 213 -11.34 -12.88 17.96
C ILE A 213 -12.40 -13.36 16.99
N SER A 214 -12.03 -13.62 15.75
CA SER A 214 -12.86 -14.27 14.75
C SER A 214 -12.24 -15.59 14.32
N MET A 215 -13.09 -16.55 13.99
CA MET A 215 -12.67 -17.83 13.43
C MET A 215 -13.32 -17.98 12.06
N ASN A 216 -12.54 -18.41 11.07
CA ASN A 216 -13.02 -18.72 9.74
C ASN A 216 -12.61 -20.14 9.37
N VAL A 217 -13.52 -20.92 8.80
CA VAL A 217 -13.24 -22.28 8.36
C VAL A 217 -13.61 -22.39 6.90
N TRP A 218 -12.68 -22.90 6.09
CA TRP A 218 -12.95 -23.20 4.69
C TRP A 218 -12.46 -24.58 4.29
N ASP A 219 -13.16 -25.16 3.32
CA ASP A 219 -12.85 -26.46 2.75
C ASP A 219 -11.79 -26.31 1.65
N LEU A 220 -10.73 -27.11 1.73
CA LEU A 220 -9.88 -27.37 0.58
C LEU A 220 -10.40 -28.63 -0.12
N LYS A 221 -10.41 -28.64 -1.46
CA LYS A 221 -10.66 -29.88 -2.21
C LYS A 221 -9.70 -30.96 -1.68
N ASN A 222 -10.22 -32.14 -1.34
CA ASN A 222 -9.54 -33.30 -0.71
C ASN A 222 -9.72 -33.45 0.82
N ASP A 223 -10.94 -33.31 1.36
CA ASP A 223 -11.33 -33.75 2.72
C ASP A 223 -10.52 -33.17 3.89
N PHE A 224 -10.02 -31.94 3.76
CA PHE A 224 -9.41 -31.22 4.87
C PHE A 224 -9.96 -29.81 4.97
N LEU A 225 -10.18 -29.39 6.22
CA LEU A 225 -10.58 -28.02 6.53
C LEU A 225 -9.36 -27.20 6.89
N VAL A 226 -9.45 -25.90 6.67
CA VAL A 226 -8.49 -24.94 7.22
C VAL A 226 -9.24 -24.05 8.17
N LEU A 227 -8.75 -23.98 9.41
CA LEU A 227 -9.20 -23.04 10.42
C LEU A 227 -8.22 -21.87 10.47
N GLU A 228 -8.72 -20.68 10.21
CA GLU A 228 -8.06 -19.41 10.48
C GLU A 228 -8.60 -18.80 11.77
N ILE A 229 -7.69 -18.36 12.63
CA ILE A 229 -8.00 -17.56 13.81
C ILE A 229 -7.39 -16.18 13.60
N SER A 230 -8.22 -15.14 13.65
CA SER A 230 -7.80 -13.76 13.49
C SER A 230 -8.20 -12.91 14.69
N ALA A 231 -7.36 -11.94 15.04
CA ALA A 231 -7.59 -10.98 16.10
C ALA A 231 -7.76 -9.58 15.52
N HIS A 232 -8.73 -8.87 16.09
CA HIS A 232 -9.13 -7.52 15.68
C HIS A 232 -9.06 -6.59 16.88
N TRP A 233 -8.34 -5.48 16.76
CA TRP A 233 -8.23 -4.50 17.84
C TRP A 233 -8.00 -3.08 17.32
N ILE A 234 -8.06 -2.09 18.22
CA ILE A 234 -7.84 -0.68 17.89
C ILE A 234 -6.61 -0.19 18.66
N ARG A 235 -5.61 0.30 17.94
CA ARG A 235 -4.42 0.92 18.54
C ARG A 235 -4.74 2.27 19.17
N SER A 236 -3.83 2.76 20.00
CA SER A 236 -3.94 4.08 20.64
C SER A 236 -4.02 5.26 19.66
N ASP A 237 -3.55 5.08 18.42
CA ASP A 237 -3.68 6.03 17.32
C ASP A 237 -4.99 5.88 16.53
N TRP A 238 -5.98 5.19 17.11
CA TRP A 238 -7.30 4.90 16.51
C TRP A 238 -7.25 4.12 15.20
N LYS A 239 -6.15 3.40 14.92
CA LYS A 239 -6.07 2.49 13.79
C LYS A 239 -6.64 1.13 14.16
N ALA A 240 -7.64 0.69 13.38
CA ALA A 240 -8.11 -0.68 13.41
C ALA A 240 -7.04 -1.61 12.82
N ILE A 241 -6.81 -2.72 13.50
CA ILE A 241 -5.82 -3.74 13.14
C ILE A 241 -6.55 -5.08 13.05
N ASP A 242 -6.25 -5.83 12.00
CA ASP A 242 -6.70 -7.20 11.76
C ASP A 242 -5.47 -8.08 11.51
N ALA A 243 -5.27 -9.08 12.36
CA ALA A 243 -4.13 -9.98 12.31
C ALA A 243 -4.56 -11.44 12.36
N THR A 244 -4.20 -12.21 11.34
CA THR A 244 -4.24 -13.67 11.40
C THR A 244 -3.22 -14.17 12.42
N LEU A 245 -3.70 -14.82 13.49
CA LEU A 245 -2.89 -15.38 14.56
C LEU A 245 -2.44 -16.80 14.25
N SER A 246 -3.31 -17.58 13.61
CA SER A 246 -3.03 -18.98 13.28
C SER A 246 -3.84 -19.42 12.07
N ILE A 247 -3.23 -20.27 11.26
CA ILE A 247 -3.89 -21.04 10.20
C ILE A 247 -3.52 -22.50 10.44
N THR A 248 -4.53 -23.34 10.68
CA THR A 248 -4.34 -24.75 11.03
C THR A 248 -5.16 -25.64 10.12
N LYS A 249 -4.52 -26.68 9.59
CA LYS A 249 -5.20 -27.75 8.86
C LYS A 249 -5.92 -28.66 9.84
N LEU A 250 -7.20 -28.92 9.63
CA LEU A 250 -8.01 -29.86 10.40
C LEU A 250 -8.32 -31.09 9.54
N GLU A 251 -8.27 -32.26 10.18
CA GLU A 251 -8.85 -33.47 9.62
C GLU A 251 -10.38 -33.37 9.72
N ALA A 252 -11.12 -33.89 8.73
CA ALA A 252 -12.56 -33.66 8.48
C ALA A 252 -13.54 -34.20 9.54
N ILE A 253 -13.17 -34.19 10.82
CA ILE A 253 -14.05 -34.56 11.93
C ILE A 253 -14.77 -33.29 12.40
N HIS A 254 -15.93 -33.04 11.78
CA HIS A 254 -16.81 -31.92 12.08
C HIS A 254 -17.54 -32.12 13.42
N THR A 255 -16.88 -31.78 14.52
CA THR A 255 -17.58 -31.47 15.78
C THR A 255 -17.17 -30.09 16.29
N GLU A 256 -18.15 -29.33 16.77
CA GLU A 256 -17.95 -28.05 17.45
C GLU A 256 -16.91 -28.16 18.58
N VAL A 257 -16.86 -29.32 19.25
CA VAL A 257 -15.85 -29.69 20.24
C VAL A 257 -14.43 -29.69 19.66
N THR A 258 -14.23 -30.22 18.45
CA THR A 258 -12.91 -30.28 17.80
C THR A 258 -12.39 -28.87 17.48
N LEU A 259 -13.28 -27.96 17.07
CA LEU A 259 -12.95 -26.55 16.84
C LEU A 259 -12.61 -25.81 18.14
N ILE A 260 -13.37 -26.06 19.22
CA ILE A 260 -13.11 -25.49 20.55
C ILE A 260 -11.78 -26.01 21.12
N MET A 261 -11.47 -27.30 20.94
CA MET A 261 -10.21 -27.89 21.41
C MET A 261 -9.00 -27.32 20.66
N HIS A 262 -9.10 -27.16 19.33
CA HIS A 262 -8.02 -26.56 18.54
C HIS A 262 -7.79 -25.09 18.87
N SER A 263 -8.86 -24.29 18.99
CA SER A 263 -8.73 -22.87 19.32
C SER A 263 -8.10 -22.63 20.70
N ARG A 264 -8.38 -23.47 21.69
CA ARG A 264 -7.73 -23.40 23.03
C ARG A 264 -6.26 -23.76 23.05
N THR A 265 -5.79 -24.54 22.07
CA THR A 265 -4.38 -24.95 22.00
C THR A 265 -3.52 -23.89 21.28
N LEU A 266 -4.17 -23.02 20.49
CA LEU A 266 -3.52 -22.05 19.60
C LEU A 266 -3.45 -20.62 20.18
N ILE A 267 -4.23 -20.33 21.23
CA ILE A 267 -4.27 -19.05 21.94
C ILE A 267 -3.53 -19.20 23.27
#